data_AF-T0M991-F1
#
_entry.id   AF-T0M991-F1
#
_cell.length_a   1.000
_cell.length_b   1.000
_cell.length_c   1.000
_cell.angle_alpha   90.00
_cell.angle_beta   90.00
_cell.angle_gamma   90.00
#
_symmetry.space_group_name_H-M   'P 1'
#
loop_
_entity.id
_entity.type
_entity.pdbx_description
1 polymer ?
#
loop_
_entity_poly.entity_id
_entity_poly.type
_entity_poly.pdbx_seq_one_letter_code
_entity_poly.pdbx_strand_id
1 'polypeptide(L)'
;MQIENVTIKPVDDNDMPVHLKPTLKIEFEILDLLPISIIVDAYGDLRINNTIISRISRYNISATDKPIGQDYRNKVPDFLAQGYAELDKESLDFIEKSRDADKYKDVNFSASVTFSVLWRTKDGLFDGYQQHVRELSGESTIIKASDWVNKFVPKLGVGNFLVLEIPFYKDSDNDIIKVALYLLGEAEKAY
;
A
#
# COMPACT_ATOMS: atom_id res chain seq x y z
N MET A 1 -8.89 17.26 -6.97
CA MET A 1 -8.25 15.98 -6.57
C MET A 1 -7.93 15.90 -5.09
N GLN A 2 -8.48 14.90 -4.42
CA GLN A 2 -8.13 14.47 -3.07
C GLN A 2 -8.08 12.94 -3.05
N ILE A 3 -7.26 12.35 -2.18
CA ILE A 3 -7.25 10.90 -1.96
C ILE A 3 -8.32 10.60 -0.91
N GLU A 4 -9.26 9.73 -1.25
CA GLU A 4 -10.27 9.23 -0.31
C GLU A 4 -9.76 8.01 0.45
N ASN A 5 -9.04 7.13 -0.24
CA ASN A 5 -8.56 5.88 0.32
C ASN A 5 -7.22 5.47 -0.29
N VAL A 6 -6.37 4.84 0.54
CA VAL A 6 -5.14 4.18 0.11
C VAL A 6 -5.19 2.74 0.57
N THR A 7 -4.94 1.84 -0.36
CA THR A 7 -4.84 0.41 -0.07
C THR A 7 -3.47 -0.11 -0.49
N ILE A 8 -2.82 -0.85 0.40
CA ILE A 8 -1.51 -1.46 0.17
C ILE A 8 -1.65 -2.97 0.31
N LYS A 9 -1.21 -3.70 -0.72
CA LYS A 9 -1.30 -5.16 -0.81
C LYS A 9 0.00 -5.73 -1.37
N PRO A 10 0.37 -6.98 -1.05
CA PRO A 10 1.40 -7.68 -1.82
C PRO A 10 0.89 -7.93 -3.24
N VAL A 11 1.78 -7.92 -4.22
CA VAL A 11 1.40 -8.28 -5.60
C VAL A 11 1.03 -9.75 -5.67
N ASP A 12 -0.10 -10.07 -6.32
CA ASP A 12 -0.50 -11.44 -6.62
C ASP A 12 0.20 -11.98 -7.87
N ASP A 13 0.40 -13.30 -7.94
CA ASP A 13 1.00 -13.96 -9.11
C ASP A 13 0.26 -13.69 -10.44
N ASN A 14 -1.01 -13.28 -10.35
CA ASN A 14 -1.88 -12.98 -11.48
C ASN A 14 -1.87 -11.49 -11.91
N ASP A 15 -1.25 -10.59 -11.13
CA ASP A 15 -1.39 -9.14 -11.33
C ASP A 15 -0.50 -8.57 -12.46
N MET A 16 0.58 -9.25 -12.89
CA MET A 16 1.39 -8.97 -14.12
C MET A 16 2.64 -9.90 -14.23
N PRO A 17 3.40 -9.93 -15.35
CA PRO A 17 4.45 -10.94 -15.55
C PRO A 17 5.64 -10.76 -14.59
N VAL A 18 5.85 -11.79 -13.74
CA VAL A 18 7.03 -12.10 -12.93
C VAL A 18 7.79 -10.87 -12.41
N HIS A 19 7.37 -10.35 -11.26
CA HIS A 19 8.20 -9.42 -10.51
C HIS A 19 9.46 -10.17 -10.03
N LEU A 20 10.62 -9.78 -10.53
CA LEU A 20 11.92 -10.33 -10.09
C LEU A 20 12.28 -9.89 -8.67
N LYS A 21 11.54 -8.91 -8.12
CA LYS A 21 11.74 -8.36 -6.79
C LYS A 21 10.45 -8.40 -5.98
N PRO A 22 10.54 -8.51 -4.65
CA PRO A 22 9.42 -8.32 -3.75
C PRO A 22 8.73 -6.99 -4.04
N THR A 23 7.41 -7.01 -4.28
CA THR A 23 6.69 -5.82 -4.76
C THR A 23 5.38 -5.64 -4.00
N LEU A 24 5.07 -4.38 -3.67
CA LEU A 24 3.78 -3.98 -3.14
C LEU A 24 2.97 -3.27 -4.22
N LYS A 25 1.68 -3.58 -4.27
CA LYS A 25 0.66 -2.86 -5.03
C LYS A 25 0.05 -1.79 -4.15
N ILE A 26 0.02 -0.56 -4.64
CA ILE A 26 -0.61 0.58 -3.98
C ILE A 26 -1.77 1.05 -4.85
N GLU A 27 -2.95 1.16 -4.26
CA GLU A 27 -4.16 1.61 -4.92
C GLU A 27 -4.63 2.91 -4.25
N PHE A 28 -4.80 3.96 -5.06
CA PHE A 28 -5.31 5.26 -4.65
C PHE A 28 -6.70 5.47 -5.23
N GLU A 29 -7.69 5.66 -4.37
CA GLU A 29 -9.01 6.14 -4.76
C GLU A 29 -9.01 7.67 -4.72
N ILE A 30 -9.20 8.30 -5.87
CA ILE A 30 -9.04 9.75 -6.03
C ILE A 30 -10.38 10.35 -6.40
N LEU A 31 -10.84 11.30 -5.59
CA LEU A 31 -11.96 12.17 -5.94
C LEU A 31 -11.42 13.40 -6.65
N ASP A 32 -11.84 13.63 -7.90
CA ASP A 32 -11.55 14.86 -8.60
C ASP A 32 -12.73 15.84 -8.55
N LEU A 33 -12.40 17.08 -8.24
CA LEU A 33 -13.38 18.15 -8.06
C LEU A 33 -13.47 19.03 -9.31
N LEU A 34 -12.76 18.65 -10.38
CA LEU A 34 -12.67 19.42 -11.61
C LEU A 34 -13.46 18.73 -12.73
N PRO A 35 -14.23 19.49 -13.53
CA PRO A 35 -15.18 18.93 -14.48
C PRO A 35 -14.53 18.26 -15.71
N ILE A 36 -13.30 18.65 -16.07
CA ILE A 36 -12.55 18.06 -17.20
C ILE A 36 -11.06 18.09 -16.84
N SER A 37 -10.53 16.95 -16.40
CA SER A 37 -9.11 16.74 -16.15
C SER A 37 -8.62 15.48 -16.86
N ILE A 38 -7.40 15.53 -17.38
CA ILE A 38 -6.72 14.38 -17.97
C ILE A 38 -5.44 14.17 -17.20
N ILE A 39 -5.30 13.00 -16.56
CA ILE A 39 -4.05 12.64 -15.91
C ILE A 39 -3.10 12.09 -16.97
N VAL A 40 -1.93 12.70 -17.10
CA VAL A 40 -0.93 12.38 -18.12
C VAL A 40 0.16 11.49 -17.55
N ASP A 41 0.51 11.71 -16.29
CA ASP A 41 1.55 10.95 -15.61
C ASP A 41 1.29 10.91 -14.10
N ALA A 42 1.83 9.88 -13.46
CA ALA A 42 1.83 9.74 -12.01
C ALA A 42 3.11 9.04 -11.53
N TYR A 43 3.67 9.54 -10.44
CA TYR A 43 4.77 8.90 -9.71
C TYR A 43 4.53 9.07 -8.22
N GLY A 44 5.10 8.23 -7.37
CA GLY A 44 4.88 8.37 -5.94
C GLY A 44 5.96 7.76 -5.08
N ASP A 45 5.75 7.88 -3.77
CA ASP A 45 6.66 7.38 -2.74
C ASP A 45 5.91 6.50 -1.77
N LEU A 46 6.52 5.36 -1.44
CA LEU A 46 6.14 4.54 -0.31
C LEU A 46 7.08 4.84 0.86
N ARG A 47 6.52 5.07 2.04
CA ARG A 47 7.25 5.51 3.23
C ARG A 47 6.87 4.72 4.47
N ILE A 48 7.80 4.64 5.41
CA ILE A 48 7.58 4.22 6.80
C ILE A 48 8.25 5.26 7.69
N ASN A 49 7.53 5.78 8.70
CA ASN A 49 8.07 6.80 9.62
C ASN A 49 8.74 7.99 8.89
N ASN A 50 8.13 8.46 7.80
CA ASN A 50 8.63 9.50 6.88
C ASN A 50 9.91 9.16 6.09
N THR A 51 10.49 7.97 6.25
CA THR A 51 11.58 7.48 5.40
C THR A 51 11.01 6.87 4.13
N ILE A 52 11.48 7.33 2.97
CA ILE A 52 11.15 6.72 1.67
C ILE A 52 11.85 5.37 1.59
N ILE A 53 11.06 4.30 1.46
CA ILE A 53 11.57 2.94 1.33
C ILE A 53 11.51 2.45 -0.11
N SER A 54 10.68 3.04 -0.96
CA SER A 54 10.59 2.71 -2.37
C SER A 54 9.86 3.82 -3.15
N ARG A 55 10.18 3.93 -4.45
CA ARG A 55 9.42 4.76 -5.38
C ARG A 55 8.29 3.92 -5.97
N ILE A 56 7.08 4.45 -5.93
CA ILE A 56 5.93 3.88 -6.62
C ILE A 56 6.05 4.24 -8.09
N SER A 57 6.23 3.21 -8.91
CA SER A 57 6.39 3.31 -10.36
C SER A 57 5.22 2.64 -11.08
N ARG A 58 5.03 2.98 -12.36
CA ARG A 58 4.01 2.41 -13.26
C ARG A 58 2.58 2.54 -12.73
N TYR A 59 1.97 3.68 -13.02
CA TYR A 59 0.58 3.90 -12.67
C TYR A 59 -0.36 3.45 -13.78
N ASN A 60 -1.26 2.53 -13.47
CA ASN A 60 -2.47 2.32 -14.25
C ASN A 60 -3.55 3.22 -13.67
N ILE A 61 -4.03 4.17 -14.47
CA ILE A 61 -5.07 5.10 -14.06
C ILE A 61 -6.30 4.78 -14.87
N SER A 62 -7.37 4.42 -14.18
CA SER A 62 -8.67 4.16 -14.78
C SER A 62 -9.70 5.13 -14.20
N ALA A 63 -10.56 5.65 -15.07
CA ALA A 63 -11.78 6.28 -14.59
C ALA A 63 -12.67 5.20 -13.98
N THR A 64 -13.31 5.48 -12.85
CA THR A 64 -14.30 4.57 -12.29
C THR A 64 -15.57 4.60 -13.15
N ASP A 65 -16.35 3.51 -13.16
CA ASP A 65 -17.63 3.41 -13.89
C ASP A 65 -18.72 4.31 -13.29
N LYS A 66 -18.50 5.63 -13.25
CA LYS A 66 -19.54 6.59 -12.91
C LYS A 66 -20.54 6.68 -14.06
N PRO A 67 -21.84 6.46 -13.79
CA PRO A 67 -22.88 6.78 -14.77
C PRO A 67 -22.83 8.27 -15.09
N ILE A 68 -22.72 8.61 -16.38
CA ILE A 68 -22.79 9.99 -16.86
C ILE A 68 -24.11 10.60 -16.37
N GLY A 69 -24.04 11.63 -15.53
CA GLY A 69 -25.21 12.39 -15.07
C GLY A 69 -25.62 12.23 -13.59
N GLN A 70 -24.84 11.56 -12.73
CA GLN A 70 -25.07 11.61 -11.28
C GLN A 70 -24.58 12.92 -10.63
N ASP A 71 -25.28 13.34 -9.58
CA ASP A 71 -25.04 14.54 -8.78
C ASP A 71 -23.59 14.54 -8.22
N TYR A 72 -22.84 15.61 -8.50
CA TYR A 72 -21.47 15.85 -8.03
C TYR A 72 -21.33 15.86 -6.49
N ARG A 73 -22.45 15.77 -5.77
CA ARG A 73 -22.51 15.65 -4.30
C ARG A 73 -22.23 14.24 -3.78
N ASN A 74 -22.30 13.21 -4.63
CA ASN A 74 -21.91 11.85 -4.23
C ASN A 74 -20.38 11.72 -4.32
N LYS A 75 -19.72 11.56 -3.16
CA LYS A 75 -18.26 11.34 -3.01
C LYS A 75 -17.81 9.96 -3.51
N VAL A 76 -18.18 9.58 -4.72
CA VAL A 76 -17.64 8.38 -5.36
C VAL A 76 -16.30 8.77 -5.99
N PRO A 77 -15.21 7.99 -5.85
CA PRO A 77 -13.93 8.32 -6.49
C PRO A 77 -14.08 8.45 -8.01
N ASP A 78 -13.43 9.44 -8.62
CA ASP A 78 -13.42 9.65 -10.08
C ASP A 78 -12.37 8.80 -10.77
N PHE A 79 -11.28 8.50 -10.06
CA PHE A 79 -10.16 7.73 -10.60
C PHE A 79 -9.69 6.69 -9.60
N LEU A 80 -9.31 5.53 -10.13
CA LEU A 80 -8.49 4.55 -9.44
C LEU A 80 -7.09 4.58 -10.06
N ALA A 81 -6.09 4.97 -9.27
CA ALA A 81 -4.69 4.93 -9.68
C ALA A 81 -3.98 3.78 -8.95
N GLN A 82 -3.42 2.85 -9.71
CA GLN A 82 -2.71 1.69 -9.19
C GLN A 82 -1.23 1.79 -9.54
N GLY A 83 -0.35 1.80 -8.54
CA GLY A 83 1.10 1.83 -8.72
C GLY A 83 1.80 0.68 -8.01
N TYR A 84 3.07 0.45 -8.37
CA TYR A 84 3.87 -0.66 -7.84
C TYR A 84 5.16 -0.15 -7.22
N ALA A 85 5.43 -0.56 -5.97
CA ALA A 85 6.66 -0.28 -5.26
C ALA A 85 7.49 -1.56 -5.14
N GLU A 86 8.58 -1.63 -5.89
CA GLU A 86 9.57 -2.70 -5.75
C GLU A 86 10.40 -2.45 -4.47
N LEU A 87 10.53 -3.47 -3.64
CA LEU A 87 11.30 -3.44 -2.41
C LEU A 87 12.63 -4.14 -2.67
N ASP A 88 13.72 -3.43 -2.40
CA ASP A 88 15.04 -4.04 -2.35
C ASP A 88 15.33 -4.59 -0.96
N LYS A 89 16.52 -5.18 -0.80
CA LYS A 89 16.93 -5.75 0.48
C LYS A 89 16.98 -4.69 1.58
N GLU A 90 17.46 -3.49 1.29
CA GLU A 90 17.56 -2.42 2.29
C GLU A 90 16.16 -1.96 2.72
N SER A 91 15.21 -1.87 1.78
CA SER A 91 13.80 -1.60 2.09
C SER A 91 13.21 -2.67 3.02
N LEU A 92 13.46 -3.96 2.74
CA LEU A 92 12.95 -5.08 3.54
C LEU A 92 13.57 -5.11 4.93
N ASP A 93 14.89 -4.95 5.03
CA ASP A 93 15.60 -4.88 6.30
C ASP A 93 15.10 -3.68 7.14
N PHE A 94 14.80 -2.55 6.50
CA PHE A 94 14.22 -1.39 7.17
C PHE A 94 12.80 -1.65 7.68
N ILE A 95 11.96 -2.33 6.89
CA ILE A 95 10.61 -2.72 7.32
C ILE A 95 10.68 -3.58 8.58
N GLU A 96 11.49 -4.64 8.57
CA GLU A 96 11.62 -5.54 9.72
C GLU A 96 12.19 -4.81 10.95
N LYS A 97 13.18 -3.93 10.77
CA LYS A 97 13.68 -3.07 11.85
C LYS A 97 12.58 -2.17 12.42
N SER A 98 11.72 -1.60 11.57
CA SER A 98 10.59 -0.78 12.01
C SER A 98 9.56 -1.61 12.78
N ARG A 99 9.28 -2.84 12.34
CA ARG A 99 8.40 -3.76 13.07
C ARG A 99 8.97 -4.08 14.43
N ASP A 100 10.27 -4.32 14.50
CA ASP A 100 10.91 -4.70 15.76
C ASP A 100 10.83 -3.62 16.83
N ALA A 101 10.81 -2.36 16.41
CA ALA A 101 10.61 -1.21 17.27
C ALA A 101 9.13 -0.99 17.68
N ASP A 102 8.17 -1.51 16.92
CA ASP A 102 6.74 -1.42 17.25
C ASP A 102 6.35 -2.47 18.30
N LYS A 103 5.55 -2.05 19.29
CA LYS A 103 5.12 -2.91 20.40
C LYS A 103 4.30 -4.12 19.92
N TYR A 104 3.48 -3.93 18.88
CA TYR A 104 2.59 -4.95 18.33
C TYR A 104 3.19 -5.61 17.08
N LYS A 105 4.40 -5.22 16.67
CA LYS A 105 5.06 -5.64 15.43
C LYS A 105 4.26 -5.28 14.16
N ASP A 106 3.42 -4.25 14.26
CA ASP A 106 2.65 -3.70 13.16
C ASP A 106 3.58 -2.90 12.22
N VAL A 107 3.22 -2.80 10.94
CA VAL A 107 3.89 -1.92 9.98
C VAL A 107 2.97 -0.79 9.60
N ASN A 108 3.43 0.46 9.72
CA ASN A 108 2.67 1.64 9.33
C ASN A 108 3.28 2.26 8.08
N PHE A 109 2.62 2.06 6.94
CA PHE A 109 3.03 2.63 5.67
C PHE A 109 2.30 3.95 5.41
N SER A 110 2.97 4.90 4.78
CA SER A 110 2.30 6.03 4.12
C SER A 110 2.71 6.08 2.66
N ALA A 111 1.77 6.48 1.81
CA ALA A 111 2.00 6.61 0.38
C ALA A 111 1.60 8.01 -0.09
N SER A 112 2.44 8.61 -0.94
CA SER A 112 2.07 9.79 -1.70
C SER A 112 2.18 9.54 -3.18
N VAL A 113 1.35 10.24 -3.95
CA VAL A 113 1.33 10.20 -5.41
C VAL A 113 1.26 11.63 -5.93
N THR A 114 2.09 11.90 -6.92
CA THR A 114 2.16 13.15 -7.66
C THR A 114 1.62 12.94 -9.05
N PHE A 115 0.62 13.74 -9.43
CA PHE A 115 0.00 13.70 -10.74
C PHE A 115 0.45 14.87 -11.59
N SER A 116 0.75 14.60 -12.86
CA SER A 116 0.74 15.60 -13.92
C SER A 116 -0.63 15.59 -14.58
N VAL A 117 -1.35 16.70 -14.49
CA VAL A 117 -2.72 16.81 -14.97
C VAL A 117 -2.85 17.95 -15.97
N LEU A 118 -3.56 17.69 -17.06
CA LEU A 118 -3.97 18.69 -18.03
C LEU A 118 -5.42 19.09 -17.74
N TRP A 119 -5.66 20.37 -17.50
CA TRP A 119 -7.00 20.93 -17.30
C TRP A 119 -7.35 21.86 -18.45
N ARG A 120 -8.59 21.77 -18.92
CA ARG A 120 -9.13 22.69 -19.92
C ARG A 120 -9.54 24.00 -19.25
N THR A 121 -8.91 25.10 -19.63
CA THR A 121 -9.35 26.43 -19.18
C THR A 121 -10.41 26.97 -20.14
N LYS A 122 -11.41 27.68 -19.62
CA LYS A 122 -12.38 28.44 -20.41
C LYS A 122 -12.00 29.92 -20.33
N ASP A 123 -10.89 30.28 -20.95
CA ASP A 123 -10.51 31.68 -21.10
C ASP A 123 -10.78 32.08 -22.55
N GLY A 124 -11.66 33.07 -22.73
CA GLY A 124 -12.48 33.33 -23.93
C GLY A 124 -11.81 33.59 -25.28
N LEU A 125 -10.53 33.26 -25.47
CA LEU A 125 -9.82 33.38 -26.76
C LEU A 125 -9.01 32.13 -27.18
N PHE A 126 -8.75 31.15 -26.29
CA PHE A 126 -8.05 29.91 -26.65
C PHE A 126 -8.55 28.71 -25.83
N ASP A 127 -8.95 27.63 -26.49
CA ASP A 127 -9.07 26.30 -25.86
C ASP A 127 -7.65 25.75 -25.67
N GLY A 128 -7.14 25.81 -24.44
CA GLY A 128 -5.80 25.31 -24.09
C GLY A 128 -5.85 24.32 -22.93
N TYR A 129 -4.89 23.41 -22.90
CA TYR A 129 -4.60 22.58 -21.74
C TYR A 129 -3.42 23.17 -20.98
N GLN A 130 -3.56 23.39 -19.67
CA GLN A 130 -2.45 23.76 -18.80
C GLN A 130 -2.01 22.56 -17.95
N GLN A 131 -0.72 22.27 -17.94
CA GLN A 131 -0.15 21.23 -17.10
C GLN A 131 0.03 21.72 -15.66
N HIS A 132 -0.54 20.97 -14.73
CA HIS A 132 -0.41 21.18 -13.30
C HIS A 132 0.18 19.94 -12.65
N VAL A 133 1.09 20.15 -11.71
CA VAL A 133 1.65 19.08 -10.88
C VAL A 133 1.00 19.16 -9.50
N ARG A 134 0.44 18.06 -9.02
CA ARG A 134 -0.20 17.99 -7.71
C ARG A 134 0.25 16.74 -6.96
N GLU A 135 0.91 16.93 -5.83
CA GLU A 135 1.17 15.85 -4.87
C GLU A 135 -0.03 15.69 -3.94
N LEU A 136 -0.43 14.44 -3.72
CA LEU A 136 -1.45 14.03 -2.78
C LEU A 136 -0.85 12.94 -1.89
N SER A 137 -1.05 13.07 -0.58
CA SER A 137 -0.66 12.06 0.40
C SER A 137 -1.92 11.42 0.95
N GLY A 138 -1.97 10.10 0.94
CA GLY A 138 -3.03 9.36 1.59
C GLY A 138 -2.82 9.26 3.10
N GLU A 139 -3.86 8.83 3.79
CA GLU A 139 -3.72 8.40 5.18
C GLU A 139 -2.79 7.18 5.28
N SER A 140 -2.13 7.04 6.42
CA SER A 140 -1.25 5.92 6.65
C SER A 140 -2.05 4.61 6.77
N THR A 141 -1.56 3.57 6.11
CA THR A 141 -2.13 2.22 6.16
C THR A 141 -1.35 1.38 7.17
N ILE A 142 -2.04 0.90 8.20
CA ILE A 142 -1.47 0.00 9.21
C ILE A 142 -1.73 -1.44 8.79
N ILE A 143 -0.65 -2.20 8.58
CA ILE A 143 -0.70 -3.64 8.37
C ILE A 143 -0.40 -4.32 9.71
N LYS A 144 -1.36 -5.12 10.18
CA LYS A 144 -1.23 -5.87 11.43
C LYS A 144 -0.15 -6.94 11.32
N ALA A 145 0.51 -7.23 12.43
CA ALA A 145 1.57 -8.24 12.47
C ALA A 145 1.13 -9.60 11.88
N SER A 146 -0.08 -10.06 12.21
CA SER A 146 -0.63 -11.32 11.68
C SER A 146 -0.85 -11.25 10.16
N ASP A 147 -1.36 -10.13 9.64
CA ASP A 147 -1.53 -9.92 8.19
C ASP A 147 -0.19 -9.83 7.48
N TRP A 148 0.79 -9.13 8.05
CA TRP A 148 2.14 -9.05 7.50
C TRP A 148 2.73 -10.44 7.31
N VAL A 149 2.73 -11.25 8.37
CA VAL A 149 3.34 -12.58 8.32
C VAL A 149 2.57 -13.55 7.43
N ASN A 150 1.23 -13.52 7.45
CA ASN A 150 0.43 -14.52 6.73
C ASN A 150 0.15 -14.13 5.27
N LYS A 151 0.10 -12.84 4.94
CA LYS A 151 -0.32 -12.35 3.62
C LYS A 151 0.82 -11.72 2.83
N PHE A 152 1.69 -10.96 3.48
CA PHE A 152 2.73 -10.19 2.79
C PHE A 152 4.01 -11.00 2.64
N VAL A 153 4.56 -11.47 3.75
CA VAL A 153 5.86 -12.12 3.79
C VAL A 153 6.02 -13.30 2.82
N PRO A 154 5.04 -14.22 2.66
CA PRO A 154 5.15 -15.33 1.72
C PRO A 154 5.32 -14.87 0.27
N LYS A 155 4.71 -13.73 -0.08
CA LYS A 155 4.74 -13.14 -1.43
C LYS A 155 5.94 -12.24 -1.65
N LEU A 156 6.53 -11.73 -0.57
CA LEU A 156 7.72 -10.89 -0.63
C LEU A 156 9.03 -11.70 -0.58
N GLY A 157 8.96 -13.03 -0.53
CA GLY A 157 10.16 -13.89 -0.55
C GLY A 157 11.09 -13.68 0.65
N VAL A 158 10.57 -13.13 1.76
CA VAL A 158 11.34 -12.83 2.99
C VAL A 158 11.55 -14.10 3.84
N GLY A 159 11.00 -15.25 3.39
CA GLY A 159 11.15 -16.55 4.02
C GLY A 159 9.82 -17.19 4.40
N ASN A 160 9.89 -18.39 4.98
CA ASN A 160 8.73 -19.08 5.54
C ASN A 160 8.66 -18.79 7.04
N PHE A 161 7.46 -18.51 7.54
CA PHE A 161 7.23 -18.16 8.94
C PHE A 161 6.20 -19.12 9.53
N LEU A 162 6.46 -19.56 10.76
CA LEU A 162 5.50 -20.28 11.57
C LEU A 162 4.95 -19.31 12.62
N VAL A 163 3.65 -18.99 12.54
CA VAL A 163 2.95 -18.21 13.57
C VAL A 163 2.17 -19.16 14.45
N LEU A 164 2.44 -19.13 15.75
CA LEU A 164 1.68 -19.83 16.78
C LEU A 164 0.89 -18.80 17.58
N GLU A 165 -0.41 -18.70 17.32
CA GLU A 165 -1.33 -17.95 18.17
C GLU A 165 -1.90 -18.88 19.24
N ILE A 166 -1.71 -18.51 20.50
CA ILE A 166 -2.16 -19.32 21.63
C ILE A 166 -3.10 -18.50 22.50
N PRO A 167 -4.39 -18.86 22.58
CA PRO A 167 -5.34 -18.16 23.43
C PRO A 167 -4.94 -18.36 24.88
N PHE A 168 -4.73 -17.23 25.59
CA PHE A 168 -4.39 -17.23 26.99
C PHE A 168 -5.63 -16.90 27.82
N TYR A 169 -5.99 -17.76 28.76
CA TYR A 169 -6.98 -17.44 29.78
C TYR A 169 -6.23 -17.00 31.03
N LYS A 170 -6.78 -16.02 31.76
CA LYS A 170 -6.08 -15.37 32.88
C LYS A 170 -5.62 -16.32 33.99
N ASP A 171 -6.19 -17.53 34.00
CA ASP A 171 -5.91 -18.62 34.96
C ASP A 171 -5.22 -19.84 34.32
N SER A 172 -4.83 -19.78 33.04
CA SER A 172 -4.08 -20.87 32.41
C SER A 172 -2.58 -20.72 32.70
N ASP A 173 -2.03 -21.72 33.38
CA ASP A 173 -0.66 -21.75 33.87
C ASP A 173 0.40 -21.53 32.78
N ASN A 174 1.58 -21.12 33.28
CA ASN A 174 2.88 -20.95 32.59
C ASN A 174 3.26 -22.11 31.64
N ASP A 175 2.61 -23.26 31.76
CA ASP A 175 2.88 -24.47 31.00
C ASP A 175 2.46 -24.37 29.53
N ILE A 176 1.43 -23.59 29.19
CA ILE A 176 1.06 -23.36 27.78
C ILE A 176 2.17 -22.61 27.03
N ILE A 177 2.78 -21.61 27.67
CA ILE A 177 3.93 -20.88 27.10
C ILE A 177 5.15 -21.80 26.97
N LYS A 178 5.39 -22.68 27.95
CA LYS A 178 6.48 -23.67 27.84
C LYS A 178 6.28 -24.65 26.70
N VAL A 179 5.05 -25.14 26.48
CA VAL A 179 4.73 -26.02 25.35
C VAL A 179 4.92 -25.29 24.03
N ALA A 180 4.49 -24.02 23.94
CA ALA A 180 4.73 -23.18 22.77
C ALA A 180 6.21 -23.04 22.43
N LEU A 181 7.02 -22.70 23.44
CA LEU A 181 8.47 -22.54 23.30
C LEU A 181 9.16 -23.86 22.96
N TYR A 182 8.69 -24.98 23.54
CA TYR A 182 9.18 -26.30 23.21
C TYR A 182 8.88 -26.66 21.75
N LEU A 183 7.64 -26.47 21.30
CA LEU A 183 7.25 -26.73 19.90
C LEU A 183 8.02 -25.85 18.92
N LEU A 184 8.28 -24.59 19.26
CA LEU A 184 9.14 -23.70 18.47
C LEU A 184 10.58 -24.22 18.40
N GLY A 185 11.16 -24.63 19.54
CA GLY A 185 12.52 -25.17 19.57
C GLY A 185 12.67 -26.51 18.82
N GLU A 186 11.64 -27.35 18.81
CA GLU A 186 11.65 -28.56 17.99
C GLU A 186 11.46 -28.26 16.50
N ALA A 187 10.64 -27.27 16.15
CA ALA A 187 10.49 -26.81 14.77
C ALA A 187 11.81 -26.22 14.23
N GLU A 188 12.54 -25.43 15.02
CA GLU A 188 13.85 -24.88 14.63
C GLU A 188 14.90 -25.96 14.35
N LYS A 189 14.89 -27.08 15.09
CA LYS A 189 15.83 -28.19 14.86
C LYS A 189 15.51 -29.02 13.61
N ALA A 190 14.27 -28.96 13.15
CA ALA A 190 13.79 -29.74 12.00
C ALA A 190 14.09 -29.05 10.66
N TYR A 191 14.45 -27.76 10.68
CA TYR A 191 14.90 -26.97 9.53
C TYR A 191 16.42 -26.83 9.50
#